data_AF-A0A845LCU1-F1
#
_entry.id   AF-A0A845LCU1-F1
#
_cell.length_a   1.000
_cell.length_b   1.000
_cell.length_c   1.000
_cell.angle_alpha   90.00
_cell.angle_beta   90.00
_cell.angle_gamma   90.00
#
_symmetry.space_group_name_H-M   'P 1'
#
loop_
_entity.id
_entity.type
_entity.pdbx_description
1 polymer ?
#
loop_
_entity_poly.entity_id
_entity_poly.type
_entity_poly.pdbx_seq_one_letter_code
_entity_poly.pdbx_strand_id
1 'polypeptide(L)'
;MDQEQENIIVLTDEDGNELEFEELDRVEVDGKEYAILLPLDDEEDEAIILRVEYEENGEEVFSHIEDDEEWEKVADFWQELSEEDGEEE
;
A
#
# COMPACT_ATOMS: atom_id res chain seq x y z
N MET A 1 -23.76 -4.19 -13.71
CA MET A 1 -23.64 -2.83 -13.20
C MET A 1 -22.40 -2.89 -12.36
N ASP A 2 -21.35 -2.40 -12.98
CA ASP A 2 -19.95 -2.71 -12.82
C ASP A 2 -19.47 -2.13 -11.49
N GLN A 3 -19.08 -3.01 -10.56
CA GLN A 3 -18.55 -2.69 -9.24
C GLN A 3 -17.07 -3.04 -9.25
N GLU A 4 -16.27 -2.26 -9.96
CA GLU A 4 -14.82 -2.49 -10.10
C GLU A 4 -13.99 -1.27 -9.67
N GLN A 5 -14.56 -0.35 -8.87
CA GLN A 5 -13.85 0.83 -8.36
C GLN A 5 -14.12 1.06 -6.86
N GLU A 6 -14.01 0.02 -6.03
CA GLU A 6 -14.23 0.15 -4.56
C GLU A 6 -12.92 0.34 -3.76
N ASN A 7 -11.74 0.30 -4.39
CA ASN A 7 -10.45 0.36 -3.70
C ASN A 7 -9.60 1.61 -4.02
N ILE A 8 -10.17 2.66 -4.63
CA ILE A 8 -9.43 3.89 -4.91
C ILE A 8 -9.44 4.78 -3.66
N ILE A 9 -8.25 5.05 -3.11
CA ILE A 9 -8.02 6.00 -2.02
C ILE A 9 -7.41 7.30 -2.57
N VAL A 10 -7.79 8.42 -1.96
CA VAL A 10 -7.23 9.73 -2.30
C VAL A 10 -6.38 10.19 -1.13
N LEU A 11 -5.09 10.35 -1.36
CA LEU A 11 -4.15 10.84 -0.37
C LEU A 11 -3.73 12.26 -0.74
N THR A 12 -3.61 13.12 0.27
CA THR A 12 -3.10 14.47 0.08
C THR A 12 -1.63 14.50 0.46
N ASP A 13 -0.77 14.87 -0.48
CA ASP A 13 0.66 15.03 -0.23
C ASP A 13 0.99 16.32 0.54
N GLU A 14 2.22 16.48 1.02
CA GLU A 14 2.69 17.65 1.78
C GLU A 14 2.53 19.00 1.05
N ASP A 15 2.49 19.00 -0.28
CA ASP A 15 2.26 20.21 -1.09
C ASP A 15 0.75 20.54 -1.25
N GLY A 16 -0.14 19.68 -0.73
CA GLY A 16 -1.59 19.83 -0.84
C GLY A 16 -2.17 19.31 -2.16
N ASN A 17 -1.41 18.47 -2.88
CA ASN A 17 -1.87 17.81 -4.10
C ASN A 17 -2.63 16.53 -3.74
N GLU A 18 -3.79 16.35 -4.34
CA GLU A 18 -4.58 15.12 -4.24
C GLU A 18 -4.02 14.09 -5.21
N LEU A 19 -3.53 12.98 -4.67
CA LEU A 19 -3.03 11.84 -5.43
C LEU A 19 -4.00 10.68 -5.26
N GLU A 20 -4.43 10.10 -6.37
CA GLU A 20 -5.34 8.95 -6.40
C GLU A 20 -4.50 7.67 -6.47
N PHE A 21 -4.74 6.76 -5.53
CA PHE A 21 -4.09 5.46 -5.49
C PHE A 21 -5.14 4.34 -5.45
N GLU A 22 -4.86 3.22 -6.08
CA GLU A 22 -5.63 1.99 -5.94
C GLU A 22 -4.99 1.12 -4.85
N GLU A 23 -5.75 0.78 -3.80
CA GLU A 23 -5.34 -0.20 -2.80
C GLU A 23 -5.40 -1.60 -3.43
N LEU A 24 -4.23 -2.20 -3.64
CA LEU A 24 -4.09 -3.54 -4.18
C LEU A 24 -4.29 -4.59 -3.08
N ASP A 25 -3.53 -4.47 -2.00
CA ASP A 25 -3.55 -5.40 -0.87
C ASP A 25 -2.97 -4.77 0.41
N ARG A 26 -3.11 -5.43 1.55
CA ARG A 26 -2.64 -4.94 2.86
C ARG A 26 -2.04 -6.08 3.67
N VAL A 27 -0.78 -5.92 4.08
CA VAL A 27 0.01 -6.93 4.79
C VAL A 27 0.36 -6.49 6.21
N GLU A 28 0.38 -7.43 7.16
CA GLU A 28 0.80 -7.19 8.54
C GLU A 28 2.18 -7.81 8.77
N VAL A 29 3.19 -6.99 9.06
CA VAL A 29 4.57 -7.42 9.29
C VAL A 29 5.08 -6.85 10.61
N ASP A 30 5.58 -7.71 11.50
CA ASP A 30 6.09 -7.32 12.83
C ASP A 30 5.05 -6.59 13.71
N GLY A 31 3.75 -6.84 13.48
CA GLY A 31 2.65 -6.16 14.17
C GLY A 31 2.41 -4.71 13.71
N LYS A 32 2.98 -4.33 12.57
CA LYS A 32 2.68 -3.10 11.84
C LYS A 32 1.94 -3.45 10.56
N GLU A 33 1.03 -2.58 10.16
CA GLU A 33 0.19 -2.77 8.97
C GLU A 33 0.75 -1.93 7.81
N TYR A 34 0.78 -2.49 6.61
CA TYR A 34 1.31 -1.86 5.41
C TYR A 34 0.34 -2.06 4.26
N ALA A 35 0.06 -1.00 3.52
CA ALA A 35 -0.80 -1.03 2.35
C ALA A 35 0.03 -0.92 1.07
N ILE A 36 -0.30 -1.78 0.11
CA ILE A 36 0.26 -1.76 -1.24
C ILE A 36 -0.69 -0.93 -2.09
N LEU A 37 -0.17 0.19 -2.59
CA LEU A 37 -0.93 1.22 -3.27
C LEU A 37 -0.35 1.43 -4.67
N LEU A 38 -1.21 1.46 -5.69
CA LEU A 38 -0.80 1.74 -7.06
C LEU A 38 -1.25 3.16 -7.44
N PRO A 39 -0.34 4.10 -7.72
CA PRO A 39 -0.72 5.43 -8.17
C PRO A 39 -1.46 5.36 -9.51
N LEU A 40 -2.62 6.01 -9.59
CA LEU A 40 -3.41 6.06 -10.83
C LEU A 40 -2.95 7.14 -11.81
N ASP A 41 -2.23 8.16 -11.31
CA ASP A 41 -1.74 9.30 -12.11
C ASP A 41 -0.31 9.08 -12.63
N ASP A 42 0.38 8.03 -12.17
CA ASP A 42 1.79 7.79 -12.52
C ASP A 42 1.91 6.90 -13.77
N GLU A 43 2.74 7.32 -14.73
CA GLU A 43 2.95 6.58 -15.99
C GLU A 43 3.76 5.28 -15.79
N GLU A 44 4.39 5.10 -14.63
CA GLU A 44 5.30 3.97 -14.37
C GLU A 44 4.59 2.71 -13.83
N ASP A 45 3.29 2.77 -13.50
CA ASP A 45 2.50 1.64 -12.94
C ASP A 45 3.26 0.92 -11.79
N GLU A 46 4.04 1.66 -10.99
CA GLU A 46 4.85 1.10 -9.91
C GLU A 46 4.09 1.14 -8.59
N ALA A 47 3.80 -0.03 -8.03
CA ALA A 47 3.16 -0.14 -6.73
C ALA A 47 4.11 0.32 -5.62
N ILE A 48 3.61 1.16 -4.72
CA ILE A 48 4.31 1.66 -3.55
C ILE A 48 3.77 1.02 -2.28
N ILE A 49 4.65 0.79 -1.31
CA ILE A 49 4.27 0.24 0.00
C ILE A 49 4.33 1.36 1.02
N LEU A 50 3.18 1.70 1.61
CA LEU A 50 3.09 2.67 2.69
C LEU A 50 2.71 2.01 4.00
N ARG A 51 3.31 2.46 5.10
CA ARG A 51 2.96 2.01 6.45
C ARG A 51 1.68 2.68 6.90
N VAL A 52 0.74 1.88 7.38
CA VAL A 52 -0.51 2.35 7.98
C VAL A 52 -0.26 2.64 9.45
N GLU A 53 -0.46 3.89 9.85
CA GLU A 53 -0.39 4.35 11.22
C GLU A 53 -1.72 4.96 11.63
N TYR A 54 -1.99 4.96 12.94
CA TYR A 54 -3.18 5.57 13.49
C TYR A 54 -2.75 6.74 14.38
N GLU A 55 -3.20 7.94 14.04
CA GLU A 55 -2.96 9.10 14.88
C GLU A 55 -3.77 9.05 16.18
N GLU A 56 -3.48 9.95 17.13
CA GLU A 56 -4.18 10.03 18.42
C GLU A 56 -5.71 10.26 18.30
N ASN A 57 -6.18 10.75 17.15
CA ASN A 57 -7.60 10.93 16.84
C ASN A 57 -8.27 9.68 16.24
N GLY A 58 -7.50 8.62 15.96
CA GLY A 58 -7.97 7.41 15.28
C GLY A 58 -8.09 7.58 13.76
N GLU A 59 -7.42 8.59 13.19
CA GLU A 59 -7.31 8.77 11.74
C GLU A 59 -6.18 7.87 11.21
N GLU A 60 -6.47 7.12 10.15
CA GLU A 60 -5.48 6.32 9.41
C GLU A 60 -4.62 7.26 8.58
N VAL A 61 -3.31 7.19 8.79
CA VAL A 61 -2.32 7.94 8.02
C VAL A 61 -1.34 6.97 7.37
N PHE A 62 -0.96 7.27 6.14
CA PHE A 62 -0.02 6.47 5.38
C PHE A 62 1.34 7.16 5.39
N SER A 63 2.35 6.46 5.89
CA SER A 63 3.71 6.96 6.02
C SER A 63 4.65 6.18 5.10
N HIS A 64 5.56 6.87 4.43
CA HIS A 64 6.63 6.21 3.69
C HIS A 64 7.55 5.45 4.64
N ILE A 65 8.03 4.28 4.18
CA ILE A 65 9.02 3.50 4.92
C ILE A 65 10.39 4.11 4.64
N GLU A 66 10.98 4.77 5.65
CA GLU A 66 12.32 5.37 5.54
C GLU A 66 13.45 4.34 5.72
N ASP A 67 13.14 3.16 6.24
CA ASP A 67 14.10 2.11 6.58
C ASP A 67 14.12 1.02 5.50
N ASP A 68 15.21 0.92 4.74
CA ASP A 68 15.36 -0.06 3.65
C ASP A 68 15.17 -1.52 4.13
N GLU A 69 15.61 -1.87 5.36
CA GLU A 69 15.45 -3.23 5.90
C GLU A 69 13.97 -3.53 6.20
N GLU A 70 13.22 -2.54 6.68
CA GLU A 70 11.76 -2.65 6.87
C GLU A 70 11.05 -2.80 5.53
N TRP A 71 11.40 -1.97 4.54
CA TRP A 71 10.78 -2.03 3.21
C TRP A 71 11.03 -3.36 2.52
N GLU A 72 12.29 -3.82 2.50
CA GLU A 72 12.67 -5.10 1.89
C GLU A 72 11.91 -6.26 2.53
N LYS A 73 11.76 -6.26 3.86
CA LYS A 73 11.01 -7.30 4.57
C LYS A 73 9.54 -7.33 4.17
N VAL A 74 8.89 -6.17 4.04
CA VAL A 74 7.47 -6.11 3.67
C VAL A 74 7.28 -6.49 2.20
N ALA A 75 8.18 -6.04 1.33
CA ALA A 75 8.15 -6.39 -0.08
C ALA A 75 8.39 -7.89 -0.31
N ASP A 76 9.32 -8.50 0.42
CA ASP A 76 9.59 -9.95 0.40
C ASP A 76 8.38 -10.74 0.92
N PHE A 77 7.80 -10.32 2.04
CA PHE A 77 6.59 -10.93 2.58
C PHE A 77 5.40 -10.85 1.61
N TRP A 78 5.20 -9.70 0.97
CA TRP A 78 4.14 -9.53 -0.04
C TRP A 78 4.40 -10.38 -1.29
N GLN A 79 5.65 -10.46 -1.77
CA GLN A 79 6.01 -11.36 -2.87
C GLN A 79 5.74 -12.82 -2.49
N GLU A 80 6.18 -13.27 -1.31
CA GLU A 80 5.95 -14.65 -0.84
C GLU A 80 4.45 -14.98 -0.77
N LEU A 81 3.62 -14.06 -0.26
CA LEU A 81 2.17 -14.22 -0.23
C LEU A 81 1.54 -14.28 -1.64
N SER A 82 2.03 -13.45 -2.56
CA SER A 82 1.57 -13.40 -3.95
C SER A 82 2.00 -14.65 -4.74
N GLU A 83 3.20 -15.16 -4.45
CA GLU A 83 3.74 -16.38 -5.05
C GLU A 83 3.07 -17.66 -4.51
N GLU A 84 2.71 -17.72 -3.22
CA GLU A 84 1.98 -18.86 -2.62
C GLU A 84 0.56 -19.02 -3.19
N ASP A 85 -0.07 -17.98 -3.73
CA ASP A 85 -1.35 -18.10 -4.48
C ASP A 85 -1.14 -18.62 -5.92
N GLY A 86 0.12 -18.66 -6.39
CA GLY A 86 0.52 -19.10 -7.72
C GLY A 86 0.99 -20.56 -7.84
N GLU A 87 1.17 -21.29 -6.73
CA GLU A 87 1.61 -22.69 -6.73
C GLU A 87 0.46 -23.70 -6.50
N GLU A 88 -0.55 -23.70 -7.38
CA GLU A 88 -1.25 -24.94 -7.72
C GLU A 88 -0.75 -25.44 -9.09
N GLU A 89 0.29 -26.30 -9.11
CA GLU A 89 0.42 -27.50 -9.98
C GLU A 89 1.41 -28.54 -9.43
#